data_AF-A0A1C6CEP2-F1
#
_entry.id   AF-A0A1C6CEP2-F1
#
_cell.length_a   1.000
_cell.length_b   1.000
_cell.length_c   1.000
_cell.angle_alpha   90.00
_cell.angle_beta   90.00
_cell.angle_gamma   90.00
#
_symmetry.space_group_name_H-M   'P 1'
#
loop_
_entity.id
_entity.type
_entity.pdbx_description
1 polymer ?
#
loop_
_entity_poly.entity_id
_entity_poly.type
_entity_poly.pdbx_seq_one_letter_code
_entity_poly.pdbx_strand_id
1 'polypeptide(L)' 'MSIFEYNKEEEERKLRKAEYEAGYDSGYDLGRKEGIEENMRKIVCAMLASGEMIEKIAQYTGYSVQEIEKFNVK' A
#
# COMPACT_ATOMS: atom_id res chain seq x y z
N MET A 1 28.10 -32.92 -26.55
CA MET A 1 28.89 -32.10 -25.61
C MET A 1 28.20 -30.77 -25.48
N SER A 2 27.98 -30.43 -24.22
CA SER A 2 27.36 -29.23 -23.65
C SER A 2 27.56 -27.98 -24.50
N ILE A 3 26.68 -27.00 -24.54
CA ILE A 3 25.91 -26.33 -23.47
C ILE A 3 25.62 -24.97 -24.11
N PHE A 4 24.52 -24.31 -23.77
CA PHE A 4 24.35 -22.89 -24.08
C PHE A 4 25.69 -22.15 -23.91
N GLU A 5 26.12 -21.36 -24.90
CA GLU A 5 27.19 -20.40 -24.67
C GLU A 5 26.72 -19.53 -23.51
N TYR A 6 27.29 -19.76 -22.33
CA TYR A 6 26.94 -19.04 -21.12
C TYR A 6 27.44 -17.61 -21.30
N ASN A 7 26.57 -16.76 -21.86
CA ASN A 7 26.83 -15.34 -21.92
C ASN A 7 26.54 -14.75 -20.54
N LYS A 8 27.54 -14.85 -19.66
CA LYS A 8 27.49 -14.37 -18.28
C LYS A 8 26.94 -12.94 -18.18
N GLU A 9 27.30 -12.07 -19.12
CA GLU A 9 26.83 -10.69 -19.14
C GLU A 9 25.32 -10.57 -19.42
N GLU A 10 24.77 -11.45 -20.24
CA GLU A 10 23.34 -11.43 -20.57
C GLU A 10 22.49 -11.90 -19.38
N GLU A 11 22.93 -12.94 -18.67
CA GLU A 11 22.26 -13.44 -17.46
C GLU A 11 22.36 -12.42 -16.31
N GLU A 12 23.53 -11.79 -16.11
CA GLU A 12 23.67 -10.70 -15.13
C GLU A 12 22.80 -9.48 -15.48
N ARG A 13 22.63 -9.15 -16.77
CA ARG A 13 21.73 -8.08 -17.21
C ARG A 13 20.27 -8.42 -16.95
N LYS A 14 19.86 -9.68 -17.17
CA LYS A 14 18.51 -10.16 -16.84
C LYS A 14 18.26 -10.08 -15.34
N LEU A 15 19.22 -10.50 -14.53
CA LEU A 15 19.13 -10.44 -13.06
C LEU A 15 19.00 -8.99 -12.57
N ARG A 16 19.84 -8.06 -13.05
CA ARG A 16 19.75 -6.63 -12.70
C ARG A 16 18.40 -6.00 -13.07
N LYS A 17 17.83 -6.39 -14.21
CA LYS A 17 16.52 -5.90 -14.66
C LYS A 17 15.40 -6.40 -13.74
N ALA A 18 15.45 -7.67 -13.37
CA ALA A 18 14.48 -8.26 -12.44
C ALA A 18 14.57 -7.63 -11.04
N GLU A 19 15.78 -7.37 -10.52
CA GLU A 19 15.97 -6.68 -9.24
C GLU A 19 15.43 -5.24 -9.27
N TYR A 20 15.67 -4.51 -10.36
CA TYR A 20 15.14 -3.16 -10.55
C TYR A 20 13.61 -3.15 -10.61
N GLU A 21 13.01 -4.07 -11.38
CA GLU A 21 11.55 -4.18 -11.52
C GLU A 21 10.90 -4.58 -10.18
N ALA A 22 11.47 -5.54 -9.46
CA ALA A 22 10.98 -5.92 -8.13
C ALA A 22 11.06 -4.76 -7.12
N GLY A 23 12.14 -3.98 -7.16
CA GLY A 23 12.29 -2.78 -6.32
C GLY A 23 11.27 -1.70 -6.67
N TYR A 24 11.02 -1.48 -7.96
CA TYR A 24 10.03 -0.51 -8.44
C TYR A 24 8.61 -0.91 -8.04
N ASP A 25 8.22 -2.15 -8.30
CA ASP A 25 6.87 -2.66 -7.99
C ASP A 25 6.61 -2.64 -6.48
N SER A 26 7.60 -3.07 -5.68
CA SER A 26 7.50 -3.01 -4.22
C SER A 26 7.34 -1.57 -3.72
N GLY A 27 8.10 -0.62 -4.28
CA GLY A 27 7.99 0.79 -3.90
C GLY A 27 6.64 1.41 -4.31
N TYR A 28 6.17 1.09 -5.51
CA TYR A 28 4.88 1.55 -6.02
C TYR A 28 3.71 1.01 -5.18
N ASP A 29 3.69 -0.29 -4.88
CA ASP A 29 2.64 -0.89 -4.07
C ASP A 29 2.64 -0.39 -2.63
N LEU A 30 3.82 -0.19 -2.03
CA LEU A 30 3.93 0.39 -0.69
C LEU A 30 3.36 1.82 -0.67
N GLY A 31 3.84 2.68 -1.57
CA GLY A 31 3.36 4.08 -1.63
C GLY A 31 1.88 4.19 -1.94
N ARG A 32 1.33 3.31 -2.79
CA ARG A 32 -0.11 3.24 -3.06
C ARG A 32 -0.90 2.83 -1.81
N LYS A 33 -0.44 1.82 -1.07
CA LYS A 33 -1.09 1.38 0.17
C LYS A 33 -1.07 2.47 1.24
N GLU A 34 0.09 3.09 1.46
CA GLU A 34 0.25 4.19 2.43
C GLU A 34 -0.65 5.38 2.07
N GLY A 35 -0.69 5.79 0.79
CA GLY A 35 -1.53 6.89 0.34
C GLY A 35 -3.03 6.61 0.47
N ILE A 36 -3.47 5.38 0.23
CA ILE A 36 -4.88 4.98 0.44
C ILE A 36 -5.22 5.01 1.93
N GLU A 37 -4.34 4.47 2.78
CA GLU A 37 -4.56 4.44 4.23
C GLU A 37 -4.60 5.86 4.82
N GLU A 38 -3.67 6.73 4.44
CA GLU A 38 -3.64 8.12 4.93
C GLU A 38 -4.90 8.88 4.50
N ASN A 39 -5.32 8.74 3.25
CA ASN A 39 -6.53 9.39 2.76
C ASN A 39 -7.78 8.85 3.47
N MET A 40 -7.86 7.55 3.71
CA MET A 40 -9.00 6.96 4.40
C MET A 40 -9.10 7.46 5.85
N ARG A 41 -7.96 7.57 6.55
CA ARG A 41 -7.90 8.19 7.88
C ARG A 41 -8.39 9.63 7.86
N LYS A 42 -7.96 10.44 6.88
CA LYS A 42 -8.43 11.84 6.72
C LYS A 42 -9.94 11.91 6.52
N ILE A 43 -10.51 11.02 5.70
CA ILE A 43 -11.95 10.95 5.47
C ILE A 43 -12.70 10.59 6.75
N VAL A 44 -12.24 9.57 7.49
CA VAL A 44 -12.83 9.18 8.79
C VAL A 44 -12.82 10.36 9.76
N CYS A 45 -11.68 11.06 9.90
CA CYS A 45 -11.58 12.24 10.77
C CYS A 45 -12.53 13.36 10.32
N ALA A 46 -12.69 13.59 9.00
CA ALA A 46 -13.61 14.58 8.48
C ALA A 46 -15.08 14.20 8.76
N MET A 47 -15.44 12.93 8.62
CA MET A 47 -16.78 12.41 8.94
C MET A 47 -17.08 12.55 10.45
N LEU A 48 -16.11 12.21 11.31
CA LEU A 48 -16.23 12.41 12.76
C LEU A 48 -16.39 13.89 13.12
N ALA A 49 -15.59 14.78 12.52
CA ALA A 49 -15.71 16.23 12.73
C ALA A 49 -17.05 16.80 12.26
N SER A 50 -17.68 16.18 11.25
CA SER A 50 -19.01 16.55 10.77
C SER A 50 -20.16 16.04 11.65
N GLY A 51 -19.86 15.20 12.67
CA GLY A 51 -20.86 14.65 13.59
C GLY A 51 -21.63 13.45 13.03
N GLU A 52 -21.12 12.79 11.99
CA GLU A 52 -21.68 11.53 11.49
C GLU A 52 -21.56 10.41 12.53
N MET A 53 -22.53 9.49 12.55
CA MET A 53 -22.53 8.38 13.50
C MET A 53 -21.39 7.40 13.21
N ILE A 54 -20.68 6.97 14.25
CA ILE A 54 -19.52 6.05 14.15
C ILE A 54 -19.89 4.75 13.43
N GLU A 55 -21.10 4.22 13.66
CA GLU A 55 -21.61 3.01 12.99
C GLU A 55 -21.72 3.17 11.48
N LYS A 56 -22.16 4.35 11.02
CA LYS A 56 -22.31 4.68 9.60
C LYS A 56 -20.95 4.88 8.94
N ILE A 57 -20.01 5.49 9.67
CA ILE A 57 -18.61 5.62 9.23
C ILE A 57 -17.96 4.23 9.07
N ALA A 58 -18.19 3.32 10.02
CA ALA A 58 -17.70 1.94 9.95
C ALA A 58 -18.22 1.20 8.71
N GLN A 59 -19.51 1.37 8.37
CA GLN A 59 -20.10 0.77 7.18
C GLN A 59 -19.46 1.26 5.86
N TYR A 60 -19.15 2.54 5.75
CA TYR A 60 -18.58 3.10 4.52
C TYR A 60 -17.08 2.88 4.37
N THR A 61 -16.36 2.86 5.48
CA THR A 61 -14.89 2.84 5.46
C THR A 61 -14.32 1.44 5.70
N GLY A 62 -15.12 0.51 6.21
CA GLY A 62 -14.69 -0.85 6.56
C GLY A 62 -13.85 -0.92 7.83
N TYR A 63 -13.63 0.20 8.52
CA TYR A 63 -12.99 0.23 9.83
C TYR A 63 -13.93 -0.27 10.92
N SER A 64 -13.37 -0.89 11.93
CA SER A 64 -14.09 -1.22 13.16
C SER A 64 -14.37 0.05 13.97
N VAL A 65 -15.44 0.00 14.78
CA VAL A 65 -15.79 1.08 15.73
C VAL A 65 -14.59 1.43 16.63
N GLN A 66 -13.82 0.42 17.06
CA GLN A 66 -12.63 0.60 17.89
C GLN A 66 -11.49 1.37 17.20
N GLU A 67 -11.30 1.16 15.89
CA GLU A 67 -10.32 1.89 15.10
C GLU A 67 -10.75 3.34 14.90
N ILE A 68 -12.04 3.55 14.62
CA ILE A 68 -12.61 4.90 14.46
C ILE A 68 -12.52 5.70 15.76
N GLU A 69 -12.79 5.08 16.91
CA GLU A 69 -12.61 5.70 18.22
C GLU A 69 -11.17 6.13 18.48
N LYS A 70 -10.17 5.34 18.07
CA LYS A 70 -8.75 5.72 18.17
C LYS A 70 -8.41 6.95 17.35
N PHE A 71 -9.06 7.15 16.20
CA PHE A 71 -8.89 8.36 15.39
C PHE A 71 -9.61 9.59 15.98
N ASN A 72 -10.58 9.37 16.88
CA ASN A 72 -11.30 10.44 17.58
C ASN A 72 -10.58 10.94 18.85
N VAL A 73 -9.57 10.22 19.34
CA VAL A 73 -8.79 10.65 20.52
C VAL A 73 -7.86 11.80 20.10
N LYS A 74 -8.26 13.03 20.45
CA LYS A 74 -7.36 14.20 20.54
C LYS A 74 -6.38 14.06 21.69
#